data_AF-A0A1B2Z4M6-F1
#
_entry.id   AF-A0A1B2Z4M6-F1
#
_cell.length_a   1.000
_cell.length_b   1.000
_cell.length_c   1.000
_cell.angle_alpha   90.00
_cell.angle_beta   90.00
_cell.angle_gamma   90.00
#
_symmetry.space_group_name_H-M   'P 1'
#
loop_
_entity.id
_entity.type
_entity.pdbx_description
1 polymer ?
#
loop_
_entity_poly.entity_id
_entity_poly.type
_entity_poly.pdbx_seq_one_letter_code
_entity_poly.pdbx_strand_id
1 'polypeptide(L)'
;MSHGQQFVKNIGNPGINDGVTCLQLEDGNLFVSGYSGKQCYLAMLDTGGDLLWKKYFSFSEHQNFISDFIKEGNDIILCGYGHNAGTDVFDEFFVRYNFEAHKIVWARKTSINIKPNNIHRYKGNFIITGDEFAKGKFGLCFLNIQAKNGRLNDFTTWYYTGHESASNSLIFEGKLISGGRYGLRPKSDKYRASISQFNADDFSQIQSNYFLNSKQDFSRAYLSDFVLSGDTIIAACYSNNSGIDNQYSLSLLNTLKDGTVNWNYEYKIPGYSSLTVRDMLQVDEGYYVFGYTKSPKEQLFLAKFDKAGYPLSTTLIGGAYSDNVLLDQGRFLASADGNLFIGAQSKNLGVMGDYDSFIIKIKEDEAWSDSCLASIQVPLKMFAYEELIEGTLSLLEYDTAFKELNIAFEQGASKAEINQFICKQQTPEETDLSGISFENIAFNNTVFLMDASLSMNKSDRMPILKQSLYRLLQFMRAEDEISAVIFSDQAELVLDAVSAKEIDKIKLKIDSLATGGQSDIIAGLQLGYKVAKSNFEAAANNRIIVASDGDLSFGKLQEIEDFLKKNQTENIAFTIFLFNNSSTYYSQLKAISTPIGGEVFVVNASNIEEILLGQLRAKKQ
;
A
#
# COMPACT_ATOMS: atom_id res chain seq x y z
N MET A 1 12.29 -25.05 10.28
CA MET A 1 11.51 -24.50 9.16
C MET A 1 10.16 -24.12 9.72
N SER A 2 9.81 -22.83 9.76
CA SER A 2 8.43 -22.41 10.03
C SER A 2 7.59 -22.73 8.79
N HIS A 3 6.30 -22.97 8.99
CA HIS A 3 5.35 -23.28 7.92
C HIS A 3 5.42 -22.18 6.83
N GLY A 4 5.55 -22.58 5.56
CA GLY A 4 5.61 -21.67 4.39
C GLY A 4 6.99 -21.50 3.72
N GLN A 5 8.10 -21.91 4.35
CA GLN A 5 9.43 -21.83 3.71
C GLN A 5 9.71 -23.09 2.88
N GLN A 6 9.47 -23.03 1.57
CA GLN A 6 9.66 -24.20 0.70
C GLN A 6 11.12 -24.49 0.37
N PHE A 7 11.93 -23.46 0.09
CA PHE A 7 13.30 -23.64 -0.37
C PHE A 7 14.21 -22.44 -0.07
N VAL A 8 15.41 -22.71 0.46
CA VAL A 8 16.50 -21.73 0.63
C VAL A 8 17.77 -22.25 -0.01
N LYS A 9 18.39 -21.45 -0.87
CA LYS A 9 19.72 -21.71 -1.41
C LYS A 9 20.72 -20.73 -0.82
N ASN A 10 21.71 -21.23 -0.08
CA ASN A 10 22.89 -20.42 0.26
C ASN A 10 23.79 -20.32 -0.98
N ILE A 11 24.15 -19.09 -1.36
CA ILE A 11 25.07 -18.79 -2.47
C ILE A 11 26.30 -17.99 -2.00
N GLY A 12 26.43 -17.79 -0.68
CA GLY A 12 27.59 -17.21 0.00
C GLY A 12 28.75 -18.20 0.14
N ASN A 13 29.89 -17.66 0.56
CA ASN A 13 31.14 -18.38 0.70
C ASN A 13 31.50 -18.46 2.19
N PRO A 14 31.77 -19.66 2.73
CA PRO A 14 32.06 -19.81 4.16
C PRO A 14 33.22 -18.94 4.64
N GLY A 15 32.96 -18.09 5.65
CA GLY A 15 33.94 -17.20 6.27
C GLY A 15 34.21 -15.89 5.50
N ILE A 16 33.38 -15.56 4.52
CA ILE A 16 33.46 -14.36 3.71
C ILE A 16 32.09 -13.69 3.69
N ASN A 17 32.05 -12.41 4.09
CA ASN A 17 30.80 -11.66 4.04
C ASN A 17 30.31 -11.52 2.59
N ASP A 18 29.15 -12.09 2.33
CA ASP A 18 28.40 -12.08 1.08
C ASP A 18 27.04 -11.40 1.26
N GLY A 19 26.52 -10.83 0.17
CA GLY A 19 25.21 -10.19 0.16
C GLY A 19 24.60 -10.14 -1.22
N VAL A 20 23.26 -10.24 -1.31
CA VAL A 20 22.52 -9.98 -2.55
C VAL A 20 22.25 -8.48 -2.64
N THR A 21 22.30 -7.95 -3.87
CA THR A 21 21.99 -6.54 -4.14
C THR A 21 21.00 -6.36 -5.29
N CYS A 22 20.96 -7.25 -6.28
CA CYS A 22 19.95 -7.21 -7.33
C CYS A 22 19.55 -8.63 -7.76
N LEU A 23 18.28 -8.82 -8.04
CA LEU A 23 17.67 -10.09 -8.45
C LEU A 23 16.67 -9.81 -9.57
N GLN A 24 16.83 -10.51 -10.70
CA GLN A 24 15.94 -10.37 -11.87
C GLN A 24 15.70 -11.74 -12.50
N LEU A 25 14.49 -11.96 -13.03
CA LEU A 25 14.17 -13.13 -13.83
C LEU A 25 14.23 -12.76 -15.32
N GLU A 26 15.05 -13.46 -16.08
CA GLU A 26 15.23 -13.23 -17.51
C GLU A 26 15.41 -14.55 -18.25
N ASP A 27 14.68 -14.75 -19.34
CA ASP A 27 14.72 -15.97 -20.17
C ASP A 27 14.61 -17.28 -19.35
N GLY A 28 13.74 -17.29 -18.34
CA GLY A 28 13.50 -18.45 -17.47
C GLY A 28 14.62 -18.75 -16.47
N ASN A 29 15.60 -17.85 -16.31
CA ASN A 29 16.69 -17.98 -15.35
C ASN A 29 16.69 -16.82 -14.35
N LEU A 30 17.16 -17.08 -13.14
CA LEU A 30 17.34 -16.09 -12.10
C LEU A 30 18.75 -15.52 -12.14
N PHE A 31 18.87 -14.24 -12.47
CA PHE A 31 20.12 -13.50 -12.39
C PHE A 31 20.21 -12.81 -11.03
N VAL A 32 21.31 -13.04 -10.33
CA VAL A 32 21.56 -12.51 -8.99
C VAL A 32 22.91 -11.81 -8.98
N SER A 33 22.94 -10.57 -8.52
CA SER A 33 24.18 -9.85 -8.24
C SER A 33 24.34 -9.56 -6.77
N GLY A 34 25.58 -9.33 -6.36
CA GLY A 34 25.90 -9.11 -4.96
C GLY A 34 27.34 -8.72 -4.71
N TYR A 35 27.73 -8.77 -3.44
CA TYR A 35 29.12 -8.62 -3.01
C TYR A 35 29.61 -9.91 -2.33
N SER A 36 30.94 -10.11 -2.33
CA SER A 36 31.65 -11.21 -1.69
C SER A 36 33.01 -10.75 -1.22
N GLY A 37 33.18 -10.54 0.09
CA GLY A 37 34.38 -9.95 0.66
C GLY A 37 34.61 -8.55 0.09
N LYS A 38 35.68 -8.37 -0.70
CA LYS A 38 35.95 -7.11 -1.42
C LYS A 38 35.42 -7.07 -2.86
N GLN A 39 35.01 -8.21 -3.40
CA GLN A 39 34.60 -8.36 -4.79
C GLN A 39 33.08 -8.17 -4.92
N CYS A 40 32.61 -7.88 -6.13
CA CYS A 40 31.21 -8.09 -6.49
C CYS A 40 31.06 -9.36 -7.30
N TYR A 41 29.86 -9.93 -7.34
CA TYR A 41 29.57 -11.10 -8.15
C TYR A 41 28.29 -10.93 -8.95
N LEU A 42 28.23 -11.69 -10.04
CA LEU A 42 27.04 -11.94 -10.83
C LEU A 42 26.89 -13.45 -10.97
N ALA A 43 25.70 -13.96 -10.73
CA ALA A 43 25.36 -15.36 -10.78
C ALA A 43 24.10 -15.56 -11.61
N MET A 44 24.02 -16.72 -12.27
CA MET A 44 22.82 -17.19 -12.93
C MET A 44 22.44 -18.52 -12.30
N LEU A 45 21.18 -18.61 -11.89
CA LEU A 45 20.57 -19.81 -11.36
C LEU A 45 19.39 -20.20 -12.25
N ASP A 46 19.04 -21.48 -12.27
CA ASP A 46 17.72 -21.85 -12.76
C ASP A 46 16.62 -21.50 -11.72
N THR A 47 15.35 -21.65 -12.10
CA THR A 47 14.22 -21.42 -11.19
C THR A 47 14.04 -22.52 -10.12
N GLY A 48 14.83 -23.59 -10.19
CA GLY A 48 15.02 -24.58 -9.12
C GLY A 48 16.02 -24.10 -8.05
N GLY A 49 16.79 -23.05 -8.34
CA GLY A 49 17.82 -22.51 -7.45
C GLY A 49 19.17 -23.20 -7.60
N ASP A 50 19.40 -23.96 -8.67
CA ASP A 50 20.71 -24.51 -8.97
C ASP A 50 21.58 -23.50 -9.70
N LEU A 51 22.82 -23.38 -9.23
CA LEU A 51 23.79 -22.42 -9.75
C LEU A 51 24.28 -22.90 -11.12
N LEU A 52 23.96 -22.14 -12.18
CA LEU A 52 24.41 -22.41 -13.54
C LEU A 52 25.81 -21.83 -13.77
N TRP A 53 26.06 -20.60 -13.32
CA TRP A 53 27.40 -20.01 -13.28
C TRP A 53 27.47 -18.85 -12.28
N LYS A 54 28.69 -18.53 -11.82
CA LYS A 54 29.01 -17.36 -10.98
C LYS A 54 30.30 -16.72 -11.46
N LYS A 55 30.33 -15.39 -11.55
CA LYS A 55 31.48 -14.59 -11.95
C LYS A 55 31.74 -13.50 -10.92
N TYR A 56 32.99 -13.38 -10.48
CA TYR A 56 33.44 -12.31 -9.60
C TYR A 56 34.12 -11.20 -10.39
N PHE A 57 33.98 -9.97 -9.90
CA PHE A 57 34.63 -8.79 -10.43
C PHE A 57 35.25 -7.95 -9.30
N SER A 58 36.29 -7.20 -9.66
CA SER A 58 36.96 -6.25 -8.76
C SER A 58 37.33 -5.03 -9.58
N PHE A 59 36.68 -3.91 -9.29
CA PHE A 59 36.87 -2.67 -10.03
C PHE A 59 37.49 -1.58 -9.16
N SER A 60 37.54 -1.76 -7.85
CA SER A 60 38.24 -0.88 -6.89
C SER A 60 38.98 -1.68 -5.82
N GLU A 61 39.83 -0.97 -5.06
CA GLU A 61 40.52 -1.48 -3.87
C GLU A 61 39.60 -1.61 -2.63
N HIS A 62 38.41 -1.00 -2.72
CA HIS A 62 37.35 -1.01 -1.72
C HIS A 62 36.43 -2.22 -1.91
N GLN A 63 35.45 -2.40 -1.01
CA GLN A 63 34.41 -3.41 -1.22
C GLN A 63 33.51 -3.02 -2.39
N ASN A 64 33.39 -3.89 -3.39
CA ASN A 64 32.65 -3.63 -4.61
C ASN A 64 31.20 -4.13 -4.49
N PHE A 65 30.24 -3.31 -4.92
CA PHE A 65 28.81 -3.59 -4.93
C PHE A 65 28.26 -3.37 -6.35
N ILE A 66 27.37 -4.24 -6.81
CA ILE A 66 26.56 -4.00 -8.02
C ILE A 66 25.21 -3.47 -7.55
N SER A 67 24.81 -2.29 -8.01
CA SER A 67 23.54 -1.69 -7.58
C SER A 67 22.37 -2.17 -8.43
N ASP A 68 22.59 -2.25 -9.74
CA ASP A 68 21.56 -2.64 -10.69
C ASP A 68 22.18 -3.13 -12.00
N PHE A 69 21.41 -3.88 -12.77
CA PHE A 69 21.79 -4.37 -14.08
C PHE A 69 20.59 -4.52 -15.02
N ILE A 70 20.86 -4.60 -16.32
CA ILE A 70 19.90 -4.96 -17.35
C ILE A 70 20.52 -5.98 -18.29
N LYS A 71 19.68 -6.87 -18.83
CA LYS A 71 20.09 -7.85 -19.83
C LYS A 71 19.74 -7.35 -21.24
N GLU A 72 20.67 -7.47 -22.18
CA GLU A 72 20.46 -7.22 -23.61
C GLU A 72 21.04 -8.38 -24.42
N GLY A 73 20.18 -9.32 -24.84
CA GLY A 73 20.64 -10.55 -25.47
C GLY A 73 21.59 -11.30 -24.55
N ASN A 74 22.84 -11.50 -24.98
CA ASN A 74 23.85 -12.24 -24.21
C ASN A 74 24.77 -11.32 -23.39
N ASP A 75 24.45 -10.03 -23.35
CA ASP A 75 25.16 -9.04 -22.55
C ASP A 75 24.36 -8.68 -21.29
N ILE A 76 25.08 -8.41 -20.22
CA ILE A 76 24.58 -7.78 -19.00
C ILE A 76 25.28 -6.45 -18.85
N ILE A 77 24.51 -5.38 -18.74
CA ILE A 77 24.99 -4.04 -18.50
C ILE A 77 24.67 -3.68 -17.06
N LEU A 78 25.70 -3.38 -16.28
CA LEU A 78 25.58 -3.15 -14.85
C LEU A 78 26.23 -1.84 -14.43
N CYS A 79 25.72 -1.28 -13.35
CA CYS A 79 26.34 -0.18 -12.62
C CYS A 79 26.59 -0.57 -11.17
N GLY A 80 27.66 -0.04 -10.59
CA GLY A 80 28.03 -0.33 -9.22
C GLY A 80 29.10 0.62 -8.71
N TYR A 81 29.57 0.35 -7.50
CA TYR A 81 30.56 1.19 -6.84
C TYR A 81 31.44 0.40 -5.89
N GLY A 82 32.66 0.89 -5.69
CA GLY A 82 33.52 0.52 -4.59
C GLY A 82 33.33 1.43 -3.40
N HIS A 83 33.17 0.89 -2.20
CA HIS A 83 32.95 1.69 -0.99
C HIS A 83 33.51 1.02 0.26
N ASN A 84 33.96 1.83 1.21
CA ASN A 84 34.28 1.39 2.57
C ASN A 84 33.38 2.12 3.55
N ALA A 85 32.80 1.37 4.48
CA ALA A 85 31.89 1.92 5.50
C ALA A 85 32.54 3.09 6.27
N GLY A 86 31.76 4.15 6.48
CA GLY A 86 32.20 5.35 7.21
C GLY A 86 32.95 6.38 6.35
N THR A 87 32.96 6.21 5.02
CA THR A 87 33.53 7.19 4.09
C THR A 87 32.44 7.72 3.15
N ASP A 88 32.55 8.95 2.67
CA ASP A 88 31.70 9.46 1.58
C ASP A 88 32.38 9.30 0.22
N VAL A 89 33.16 8.23 0.04
CA VAL A 89 33.91 7.95 -1.20
C VAL A 89 33.33 6.73 -1.88
N PHE A 90 32.98 6.89 -3.14
CA PHE A 90 32.39 5.89 -4.00
C PHE A 90 33.18 5.80 -5.31
N ASP A 91 33.79 4.64 -5.55
CA ASP A 91 34.49 4.34 -6.80
C ASP A 91 33.52 3.71 -7.79
N GLU A 92 32.76 4.54 -8.48
CA GLU A 92 31.73 4.12 -9.43
C GLU A 92 32.32 3.36 -10.63
N PHE A 93 31.56 2.38 -11.13
CA PHE A 93 31.91 1.62 -12.32
C PHE A 93 30.67 1.24 -13.15
N PHE A 94 30.88 1.17 -14.46
CA PHE A 94 29.90 0.74 -15.46
C PHE A 94 30.51 -0.34 -16.32
N VAL A 95 29.77 -1.44 -16.52
CA VAL A 95 30.32 -2.62 -17.20
C VAL A 95 29.28 -3.17 -18.16
N ARG A 96 29.73 -3.53 -19.36
CA ARG A 96 29.02 -4.44 -20.25
C ARG A 96 29.78 -5.76 -20.29
N TYR A 97 29.14 -6.82 -19.84
CA TYR A 97 29.70 -8.15 -19.73
C TYR A 97 28.90 -9.13 -20.58
N ASN A 98 29.55 -9.79 -21.54
CA ASN A 98 28.95 -10.87 -22.28
C ASN A 98 29.08 -12.16 -21.46
N PHE A 99 27.95 -12.71 -21.00
CA PHE A 99 27.97 -13.82 -20.07
C PHE A 99 28.17 -15.18 -20.75
N GLU A 100 27.82 -15.32 -22.03
CA GLU A 100 28.11 -16.53 -22.80
C GLU A 100 29.59 -16.63 -23.19
N ALA A 101 30.16 -15.53 -23.69
CA ALA A 101 31.58 -15.46 -24.05
C ALA A 101 32.50 -15.25 -22.83
N HIS A 102 31.93 -15.10 -21.63
CA HIS A 102 32.61 -14.80 -20.38
C HIS A 102 33.60 -13.62 -20.48
N LYS A 103 33.21 -12.57 -21.21
CA LYS A 103 34.10 -11.46 -21.58
C LYS A 103 33.50 -10.10 -21.23
N ILE A 104 34.30 -9.26 -20.60
CA ILE A 104 33.99 -7.83 -20.46
C ILE A 104 34.11 -7.18 -21.86
N VAL A 105 32.99 -6.68 -22.39
CA VAL A 105 32.94 -5.93 -23.65
C VAL A 105 33.55 -4.55 -23.43
N TRP A 106 33.15 -3.87 -22.36
CA TRP A 106 33.80 -2.67 -21.86
C TRP A 106 33.54 -2.49 -20.36
N ALA A 107 34.45 -1.81 -19.68
CA ALA A 107 34.31 -1.34 -18.29
C ALA A 107 34.82 0.10 -18.18
N ARG A 108 34.14 0.95 -17.41
CA ARG A 108 34.37 2.39 -17.33
C ARG A 108 34.17 2.92 -15.92
N LYS A 109 34.87 4.01 -15.64
CA LYS A 109 34.66 4.91 -14.50
C LYS A 109 34.57 6.33 -15.04
N THR A 110 33.89 7.22 -14.33
CA THR A 110 33.74 8.64 -14.68
C THR A 110 34.57 9.56 -13.78
N SER A 111 35.14 9.04 -12.70
CA SER A 111 35.82 9.77 -11.62
C SER A 111 34.90 10.78 -10.91
N ILE A 112 33.59 10.59 -11.01
CA ILE A 112 32.59 11.38 -10.32
C ILE A 112 32.21 10.61 -9.07
N ASN A 113 32.31 11.23 -7.89
CA ASN A 113 32.03 10.57 -6.62
C ASN A 113 30.52 10.31 -6.45
N ILE A 114 30.02 9.25 -7.07
CA ILE A 114 28.59 8.91 -7.10
C ILE A 114 28.34 7.49 -6.57
N LYS A 115 27.21 7.33 -5.91
CA LYS A 115 26.58 6.03 -5.67
C LYS A 115 25.52 5.80 -6.76
N PRO A 116 25.81 5.07 -7.86
CA PRO A 116 24.79 4.70 -8.83
C PRO A 116 23.78 3.76 -8.19
N ASN A 117 22.49 3.95 -8.48
CA ASN A 117 21.39 3.18 -7.92
C ASN A 117 20.65 2.36 -8.99
N ASN A 118 20.32 2.94 -10.16
CA ASN A 118 19.64 2.21 -11.25
C ASN A 118 20.25 2.47 -12.63
N ILE A 119 20.00 1.54 -13.56
CA ILE A 119 20.38 1.65 -14.97
C ILE A 119 19.19 1.40 -15.90
N HIS A 120 19.02 2.28 -16.89
CA HIS A 120 17.91 2.26 -17.85
C HIS A 120 18.41 2.33 -19.29
N ARG A 121 17.76 1.61 -20.20
CA ARG A 121 17.96 1.78 -21.65
C ARG A 121 17.11 2.94 -22.15
N TYR A 122 17.72 3.89 -22.88
CA TYR A 122 16.98 5.01 -23.48
C TYR A 122 17.65 5.54 -24.74
N LYS A 123 16.89 5.63 -25.85
CA LYS A 123 17.34 6.13 -27.17
C LYS A 123 18.73 5.63 -27.61
N GLY A 124 19.03 4.35 -27.36
CA GLY A 124 20.30 3.72 -27.75
C GLY A 124 21.49 3.97 -26.82
N ASN A 125 21.30 4.70 -25.72
CA ASN A 125 22.26 4.90 -24.64
C ASN A 125 21.71 4.31 -23.33
N PHE A 126 22.49 4.42 -22.26
CA PHE A 126 22.08 4.07 -20.91
C PHE A 126 21.94 5.31 -20.05
N ILE A 127 20.86 5.42 -19.29
CA ILE A 127 20.70 6.45 -18.26
C ILE A 127 20.94 5.79 -16.91
N ILE A 128 21.82 6.38 -16.11
CA ILE A 128 22.08 5.97 -14.73
C ILE A 128 21.46 7.00 -13.81
N THR A 129 20.74 6.56 -12.80
CA THR A 129 20.32 7.40 -11.67
C THR A 129 21.13 7.04 -10.45
N GLY A 130 21.39 8.00 -9.59
CA GLY A 130 22.15 7.77 -8.36
C GLY A 130 22.29 9.02 -7.53
N ASP A 131 23.21 8.97 -6.57
CA ASP A 131 23.46 10.06 -5.64
C ASP A 131 24.92 10.54 -5.75
N GLU A 132 25.14 11.82 -5.99
CA GLU A 132 26.47 12.44 -5.96
C GLU A 132 26.85 12.90 -4.56
N PHE A 133 28.06 12.55 -4.13
CA PHE A 133 28.67 12.94 -2.87
C PHE A 133 29.80 13.95 -3.15
N ALA A 134 29.45 15.21 -3.39
CA ALA A 134 30.43 16.25 -3.68
C ALA A 134 30.21 17.49 -2.81
N LYS A 135 31.32 18.15 -2.42
CA LYS A 135 31.31 19.50 -1.78
C LYS A 135 30.52 19.58 -0.46
N GLY A 136 30.52 18.52 0.36
CA GLY A 136 29.73 18.47 1.60
C GLY A 136 28.22 18.49 1.36
N LYS A 137 27.80 18.11 0.15
CA LYS A 137 26.42 17.96 -0.27
C LYS A 137 26.21 16.56 -0.85
N PHE A 138 24.96 16.14 -0.79
CA PHE A 138 24.44 14.89 -1.32
C PHE A 138 23.29 15.27 -2.27
N GLY A 139 23.23 14.72 -3.49
CA GLY A 139 22.18 15.11 -4.44
C GLY A 139 21.93 14.08 -5.52
N LEU A 140 20.66 13.97 -5.90
CA LEU A 140 20.19 13.18 -7.02
C LEU A 140 20.93 13.55 -8.31
N CYS A 141 21.50 12.57 -8.99
CA CYS A 141 22.26 12.77 -10.20
C CYS A 141 21.88 11.78 -11.31
N PHE A 142 22.11 12.20 -12.55
CA PHE A 142 21.80 11.46 -13.75
C PHE A 142 22.99 11.47 -14.69
N LEU A 143 23.34 10.29 -15.23
CA LEU A 143 24.41 10.13 -16.21
C LEU A 143 23.83 9.53 -17.48
N ASN A 144 24.22 10.06 -18.63
CA ASN A 144 23.97 9.45 -19.93
C ASN A 144 25.25 8.76 -20.40
N ILE A 145 25.22 7.44 -20.54
CA ILE A 145 26.36 6.59 -20.89
C ILE A 145 26.16 5.98 -22.28
N GLN A 146 27.16 6.10 -23.15
CA GLN A 146 27.16 5.51 -24.49
C GLN A 146 27.10 3.99 -24.44
N ALA A 147 26.11 3.38 -25.08
CA ALA A 147 25.99 1.92 -25.09
C ALA A 147 27.15 1.21 -25.82
N LYS A 148 27.72 1.88 -26.83
CA LYS A 148 28.80 1.34 -27.66
C LYS A 148 30.11 1.10 -26.90
N ASN A 149 30.45 1.98 -25.96
CA ASN A 149 31.80 1.98 -25.37
C ASN A 149 31.83 2.42 -23.89
N GLY A 150 30.67 2.67 -23.27
CA GLY A 150 30.52 3.07 -21.87
C GLY A 150 30.99 4.49 -21.54
N ARG A 151 31.32 5.34 -22.53
CA ARG A 151 31.76 6.71 -22.25
C ARG A 151 30.59 7.58 -21.79
N LEU A 152 30.86 8.50 -20.89
CA LEU A 152 29.92 9.53 -20.46
C LEU A 152 29.63 10.49 -21.62
N ASN A 153 28.35 10.68 -21.93
CA ASN A 153 27.85 11.73 -22.81
C ASN A 153 27.52 12.99 -22.04
N ASP A 154 26.74 12.84 -20.97
CA ASP A 154 26.17 13.94 -20.21
C ASP A 154 26.02 13.56 -18.73
N PHE A 155 26.07 14.56 -17.85
CA PHE A 155 25.96 14.42 -16.41
C PHE A 155 25.29 15.66 -15.80
N THR A 156 24.24 15.43 -15.02
CA THR A 156 23.51 16.47 -14.30
C THR A 156 23.31 16.05 -12.86
N THR A 157 23.55 16.96 -11.92
CA THR A 157 23.20 16.80 -10.51
C THR A 157 22.23 17.88 -10.06
N TRP A 158 21.20 17.45 -9.34
CA TRP A 158 20.18 18.29 -8.75
C TRP A 158 20.51 18.56 -7.27
N TYR A 159 21.05 19.75 -7.02
CA TYR A 159 21.28 20.27 -5.67
C TYR A 159 20.15 21.23 -5.30
N TYR A 160 19.03 20.73 -4.79
CA TYR A 160 18.00 21.62 -4.24
C TYR A 160 18.50 22.38 -3.00
N THR A 161 17.68 23.29 -2.46
CA THR A 161 17.87 23.88 -1.13
C THR A 161 17.91 22.81 -0.02
N GLY A 162 17.49 21.58 -0.32
CA GLY A 162 17.64 20.34 0.45
C GLY A 162 18.48 19.25 -0.23
N HIS A 163 18.38 18.02 0.26
CA HIS A 163 19.10 16.83 -0.23
C HIS A 163 18.12 15.81 -0.81
N GLU A 164 17.98 15.73 -2.13
CA GLU A 164 17.19 14.66 -2.78
C GLU A 164 18.06 13.42 -3.06
N SER A 165 17.53 12.22 -2.85
CA SER A 165 18.15 10.95 -3.24
C SER A 165 17.31 10.16 -4.24
N ALA A 166 17.96 9.32 -5.03
CA ALA A 166 17.31 8.22 -5.74
C ALA A 166 17.33 6.95 -4.87
N SER A 167 16.24 6.18 -4.88
CA SER A 167 16.18 4.83 -4.31
C SER A 167 15.79 3.81 -5.37
N ASN A 168 14.76 4.16 -6.16
CA ASN A 168 14.49 3.51 -7.44
C ASN A 168 14.13 4.56 -8.49
N SER A 169 14.12 4.16 -9.76
CA SER A 169 13.71 5.00 -10.88
C SER A 169 13.25 4.14 -12.05
N LEU A 170 12.52 4.76 -12.99
CA LEU A 170 12.11 4.15 -14.25
C LEU A 170 11.98 5.20 -15.35
N ILE A 171 11.95 4.75 -16.60
CA ILE A 171 11.66 5.61 -17.75
C ILE A 171 10.33 5.18 -18.36
N PHE A 172 9.41 6.14 -18.50
CA PHE A 172 8.11 5.93 -19.13
C PHE A 172 7.73 7.14 -19.97
N GLU A 173 7.34 6.91 -21.23
CA GLU A 173 6.92 7.98 -22.17
C GLU A 173 7.91 9.15 -22.29
N GLY A 174 9.22 8.87 -22.28
CA GLY A 174 10.27 9.90 -22.37
C GLY A 174 10.48 10.70 -21.08
N LYS A 175 9.79 10.35 -19.99
CA LYS A 175 10.03 10.89 -18.65
C LYS A 175 10.86 9.92 -17.81
N LEU A 176 11.88 10.44 -17.15
CA LEU A 176 12.59 9.76 -16.09
C LEU A 176 11.88 10.06 -14.77
N ILE A 177 11.32 9.03 -14.14
CA ILE A 177 10.66 9.12 -12.84
C ILE A 177 11.64 8.57 -11.80
N SER A 178 11.96 9.37 -10.79
CA SER A 178 12.85 9.02 -9.69
C SER A 178 12.10 9.06 -8.37
N GLY A 179 12.15 7.96 -7.62
CA GLY A 179 11.59 7.85 -6.29
C GLY A 179 12.70 7.80 -5.25
N GLY A 180 12.53 8.46 -4.11
CA GLY A 180 13.51 8.39 -3.02
C GLY A 180 13.15 9.27 -1.82
N ARG A 181 14.08 10.10 -1.37
CA ARG A 181 13.85 10.99 -0.23
C ARG A 181 14.32 12.41 -0.50
N TYR A 182 13.66 13.37 0.14
CA TYR A 182 14.07 14.76 0.19
C TYR A 182 14.34 15.21 1.62
N GLY A 183 15.54 15.74 1.88
CA GLY A 183 15.97 16.24 3.19
C GLY A 183 15.88 17.76 3.31
N LEU A 184 15.24 18.28 4.36
CA LEU A 184 15.06 19.72 4.60
C LEU A 184 16.28 20.33 5.33
N ARG A 185 17.09 21.19 4.68
CA ARG A 185 18.14 21.94 5.39
C ARG A 185 17.58 23.09 6.24
N PRO A 186 18.24 23.43 7.37
CA PRO A 186 19.50 22.89 7.88
C PRO A 186 19.34 21.65 8.78
N LYS A 187 18.13 21.10 8.94
CA LYS A 187 17.85 20.01 9.89
C LYS A 187 18.00 18.66 9.19
N SER A 188 19.18 18.06 9.28
CA SER A 188 19.58 16.75 8.70
C SER A 188 18.67 15.55 9.03
N ASP A 189 17.70 15.75 9.92
CA ASP A 189 16.92 14.69 10.54
C ASP A 189 15.48 14.67 10.02
N LYS A 190 15.17 15.51 9.03
CA LYS A 190 13.83 15.67 8.44
C LYS A 190 13.82 15.19 7.00
N TYR A 191 13.14 14.07 6.74
CA TYR A 191 13.02 13.47 5.41
C TYR A 191 11.57 13.39 4.94
N ARG A 192 11.38 13.54 3.63
CA ARG A 192 10.11 13.34 2.91
C ARG A 192 10.32 12.23 1.89
N ALA A 193 9.33 11.36 1.69
CA ALA A 193 9.34 10.51 0.51
C ALA A 193 9.23 11.43 -0.72
N SER A 194 9.99 11.18 -1.78
CA SER A 194 9.95 12.01 -3.00
C SER A 194 9.61 11.18 -4.23
N ILE A 195 8.81 11.76 -5.12
CA ILE A 195 8.60 11.29 -6.50
C ILE A 195 8.82 12.48 -7.41
N SER A 196 9.89 12.42 -8.20
CA SER A 196 10.34 13.49 -9.07
C SER A 196 10.39 13.03 -10.52
N GLN A 197 9.90 13.87 -11.42
CA GLN A 197 9.87 13.63 -12.86
C GLN A 197 10.79 14.59 -13.59
N PHE A 198 11.54 14.03 -14.53
CA PHE A 198 12.49 14.74 -15.37
C PHE A 198 12.28 14.32 -16.82
N ASN A 199 12.65 15.20 -17.75
CA ASN A 199 12.75 14.83 -19.16
C ASN A 199 13.96 13.90 -19.33
N ALA A 200 13.78 12.72 -19.92
CA ALA A 200 14.87 11.77 -20.11
C ALA A 200 15.87 12.19 -21.20
N ASP A 201 15.53 13.16 -22.06
CA ASP A 201 16.42 13.64 -23.13
C ASP A 201 17.51 14.59 -22.62
N ASP A 202 17.17 15.49 -21.68
CA ASP A 202 18.05 16.56 -21.22
C ASP A 202 18.12 16.68 -19.69
N PHE A 203 17.47 15.75 -18.98
CA PHE A 203 17.36 15.71 -17.52
C PHE A 203 16.69 16.93 -16.88
N SER A 204 16.02 17.81 -17.65
CA SER A 204 15.30 18.96 -17.11
C SER A 204 14.15 18.51 -16.19
N GLN A 205 14.04 19.14 -15.02
CA GLN A 205 12.96 18.83 -14.08
C GLN A 205 11.62 19.26 -14.65
N ILE A 206 10.65 18.35 -14.57
CA ILE A 206 9.25 18.59 -14.89
C ILE A 206 8.48 18.90 -13.61
N GLN A 207 8.65 18.05 -12.59
CA GLN A 207 7.91 18.15 -11.33
C GLN A 207 8.63 17.39 -10.22
N SER A 208 8.48 17.84 -8.97
CA SER A 208 8.86 17.06 -7.79
C SER A 208 7.75 17.13 -6.74
N ASN A 209 7.34 15.97 -6.26
CA ASN A 209 6.34 15.84 -5.20
C ASN A 209 7.00 15.26 -3.95
N TYR A 210 6.75 15.90 -2.82
CA TYR A 210 7.30 15.50 -1.52
C TYR A 210 6.19 15.16 -0.55
N PHE A 211 6.37 14.03 0.12
CA PHE A 211 5.32 13.31 0.81
C PHE A 211 5.69 13.05 2.27
N LEU A 212 4.71 13.28 3.16
CA LEU A 212 4.87 13.01 4.58
C LEU A 212 3.56 12.59 5.23
N ASN A 213 3.70 11.65 6.17
CA ASN A 213 2.63 10.97 6.88
C ASN A 213 2.15 11.69 8.15
N SER A 214 2.83 12.77 8.56
CA SER A 214 2.56 13.54 9.78
C SER A 214 2.77 15.03 9.50
N LYS A 215 2.08 15.93 10.22
CA LYS A 215 2.42 17.37 10.20
C LYS A 215 3.63 17.69 11.07
N GLN A 216 4.09 16.73 11.88
CA GLN A 216 5.16 16.98 12.83
C GLN A 216 6.44 17.30 12.08
N ASP A 217 7.04 18.39 12.51
CA ASP A 217 8.19 19.01 11.90
C ASP A 217 9.36 18.04 11.71
N PHE A 218 9.54 17.12 12.66
CA PHE A 218 10.64 16.16 12.76
C PHE A 218 10.34 14.77 12.16
N SER A 219 9.15 14.56 11.60
CA SER A 219 8.82 13.28 10.98
C SER A 219 9.68 12.99 9.74
N ARG A 220 9.90 11.69 9.50
CA ARG A 220 10.79 11.15 8.46
C ARG A 220 10.01 10.17 7.61
N ALA A 221 10.03 10.33 6.29
CA ALA A 221 9.50 9.36 5.35
C ALA A 221 10.54 9.05 4.26
N TYR A 222 10.61 7.80 3.87
CA TYR A 222 11.52 7.29 2.85
C TYR A 222 10.73 6.46 1.85
N LEU A 223 10.82 6.79 0.56
CA LEU A 223 10.36 5.90 -0.51
C LEU A 223 11.46 4.89 -0.79
N SER A 224 11.13 3.60 -0.74
CA SER A 224 12.09 2.53 -1.07
C SER A 224 11.97 2.12 -2.52
N ASP A 225 10.73 1.87 -2.96
CA ASP A 225 10.44 1.42 -4.32
C ASP A 225 9.04 1.88 -4.78
N PHE A 226 8.78 1.86 -6.09
CA PHE A 226 7.50 2.21 -6.69
C PHE A 226 7.27 1.50 -8.04
N VAL A 227 5.99 1.33 -8.41
CA VAL A 227 5.57 0.82 -9.72
C VAL A 227 4.56 1.75 -10.38
N LEU A 228 4.41 1.62 -11.70
CA LEU A 228 3.32 2.24 -12.45
C LEU A 228 2.12 1.28 -12.52
N SER A 229 0.95 1.77 -12.16
CA SER A 229 -0.31 1.00 -12.23
C SER A 229 -1.33 1.80 -13.03
N GLY A 230 -1.32 1.63 -14.35
CA GLY A 230 -2.12 2.45 -15.27
C GLY A 230 -1.71 3.93 -15.24
N ASP A 231 -2.60 4.78 -14.73
CA ASP A 231 -2.36 6.23 -14.59
C ASP A 231 -1.87 6.66 -13.22
N THR A 232 -1.62 5.69 -12.33
CA THR A 232 -1.12 5.96 -10.98
C THR A 232 0.30 5.46 -10.79
N ILE A 233 0.95 6.02 -9.77
CA ILE A 233 2.19 5.54 -9.18
C ILE A 233 1.82 4.95 -7.83
N ILE A 234 2.22 3.70 -7.59
CA ILE A 234 2.12 3.05 -6.28
C ILE A 234 3.52 3.01 -5.70
N ALA A 235 3.71 3.57 -4.51
CA ALA A 235 5.00 3.68 -3.85
C ALA A 235 4.98 2.99 -2.48
N ALA A 236 5.99 2.18 -2.23
CA ALA A 236 6.25 1.54 -0.94
C ALA A 236 7.23 2.41 -0.13
N CYS A 237 6.73 2.91 0.99
CA CYS A 237 7.42 3.83 1.87
C CYS A 237 7.61 3.23 3.26
N TYR A 238 8.56 3.76 4.02
CA TYR A 238 8.56 3.59 5.47
C TYR A 238 8.73 4.93 6.16
N SER A 239 7.95 5.16 7.21
CA SER A 239 7.85 6.45 7.88
C SER A 239 7.95 6.34 9.39
N ASN A 240 8.64 7.31 9.97
CA ASN A 240 8.57 7.62 11.39
C ASN A 240 7.79 8.93 11.57
N ASN A 241 6.56 8.80 12.05
CA ASN A 241 5.64 9.92 12.22
C ASN A 241 5.94 10.77 13.45
N SER A 242 6.62 10.19 14.46
CA SER A 242 7.00 10.86 15.70
C SER A 242 8.35 11.57 15.60
N GLY A 243 9.18 11.21 14.61
CA GLY A 243 10.54 11.73 14.36
C GLY A 243 11.57 11.62 15.50
N ILE A 244 11.16 11.23 16.71
CA ILE A 244 11.96 11.28 17.94
C ILE A 244 12.39 9.88 18.37
N ASP A 245 11.60 8.85 18.06
CA ASP A 245 11.95 7.45 18.31
C ASP A 245 12.64 6.82 17.08
N ASN A 246 12.87 5.50 17.11
CA ASN A 246 13.34 4.72 15.96
C ASN A 246 12.26 3.74 15.46
N GLN A 247 10.99 4.11 15.64
CA GLN A 247 9.84 3.33 15.19
C GLN A 247 9.44 3.78 13.78
N TYR A 248 9.43 2.81 12.87
CA TYR A 248 9.06 3.01 11.48
C TYR A 248 7.91 2.08 11.13
N SER A 249 6.95 2.60 10.39
CA SER A 249 5.84 1.83 9.83
C SER A 249 5.99 1.74 8.32
N LEU A 250 5.52 0.65 7.72
CA LEU A 250 5.36 0.54 6.27
C LEU A 250 4.21 1.47 5.84
N SER A 251 4.27 2.05 4.66
CA SER A 251 3.13 2.71 4.04
C SER A 251 3.07 2.43 2.55
N LEU A 252 1.86 2.28 2.01
CA LEU A 252 1.63 2.31 0.57
C LEU A 252 0.96 3.61 0.18
N LEU A 253 1.54 4.27 -0.80
CA LEU A 253 1.10 5.54 -1.36
C LEU A 253 0.64 5.32 -2.79
N ASN A 254 -0.58 5.76 -3.12
CA ASN A 254 -1.06 5.86 -4.49
C ASN A 254 -1.23 7.32 -4.88
N THR A 255 -0.56 7.73 -5.95
CA THR A 255 -0.74 9.05 -6.55
C THR A 255 -1.07 8.95 -8.02
N LEU A 256 -1.78 9.93 -8.56
CA LEU A 256 -1.74 10.20 -9.99
C LEU A 256 -0.31 10.61 -10.39
N LYS A 257 -0.02 10.54 -11.69
CA LYS A 257 1.27 10.98 -12.25
C LYS A 257 1.54 12.47 -12.01
N ASP A 258 0.53 13.29 -11.75
CA ASP A 258 0.70 14.70 -11.39
C ASP A 258 0.95 14.93 -9.89
N GLY A 259 1.12 13.87 -9.09
CA GLY A 259 1.37 13.96 -7.65
C GLY A 259 0.11 14.02 -6.78
N THR A 260 -1.08 14.13 -7.37
CA THR A 260 -2.34 14.09 -6.61
C THR A 260 -2.46 12.76 -5.87
N VAL A 261 -2.60 12.80 -4.55
CA VAL A 261 -2.72 11.58 -3.73
C VAL A 261 -4.14 11.02 -3.84
N ASN A 262 -4.26 9.77 -4.30
CA ASN A 262 -5.52 9.03 -4.30
C ASN A 262 -5.80 8.44 -2.91
N TRP A 263 -4.81 7.73 -2.37
CA TRP A 263 -4.86 7.16 -1.02
C TRP A 263 -3.46 6.92 -0.48
N ASN A 264 -3.37 6.81 0.84
CA ASN A 264 -2.15 6.47 1.55
C ASN A 264 -2.50 5.72 2.84
N TYR A 265 -1.91 4.54 2.98
CA TYR A 265 -2.20 3.66 4.10
C TYR A 265 -0.93 3.32 4.85
N GLU A 266 -0.95 3.51 6.17
CA GLU A 266 0.09 3.02 7.06
C GLU A 266 -0.21 1.60 7.52
N TYR A 267 0.84 0.78 7.56
CA TYR A 267 0.84 -0.63 7.91
C TYR A 267 1.86 -0.92 9.00
N LYS A 268 1.38 -1.59 10.05
CA LYS A 268 2.20 -2.11 11.14
C LYS A 268 2.12 -3.62 11.16
N ILE A 269 3.20 -4.29 11.56
CA ILE A 269 3.18 -5.75 11.77
C ILE A 269 3.07 -5.96 13.29
N PRO A 270 1.98 -6.56 13.82
CA PRO A 270 1.83 -6.78 15.24
C PRO A 270 3.00 -7.52 15.89
N GLY A 271 3.36 -7.06 17.07
CA GLY A 271 4.53 -7.55 17.78
C GLY A 271 5.85 -6.96 17.30
N TYR A 272 5.86 -6.16 16.23
CA TYR A 272 7.03 -5.45 15.73
C TYR A 272 6.78 -3.94 15.71
N SER A 273 7.75 -3.18 16.22
CA SER A 273 7.61 -1.73 16.42
C SER A 273 8.43 -0.90 15.44
N SER A 274 9.20 -1.53 14.55
CA SER A 274 10.02 -0.82 13.57
C SER A 274 10.24 -1.67 12.33
N LEU A 275 9.82 -1.15 11.18
CA LEU A 275 9.87 -1.79 9.87
C LEU A 275 10.79 -1.00 8.94
N THR A 276 11.48 -1.70 8.05
CA THR A 276 12.25 -1.09 6.97
C THR A 276 11.85 -1.77 5.67
N VAL A 277 11.40 -0.97 4.71
CA VAL A 277 11.02 -1.45 3.38
C VAL A 277 12.26 -1.46 2.48
N ARG A 278 12.28 -2.40 1.54
CA ARG A 278 13.39 -2.59 0.61
C ARG A 278 12.97 -2.63 -0.83
N ASP A 279 11.91 -3.36 -1.14
CA ASP A 279 11.53 -3.63 -2.52
C ASP A 279 10.01 -3.82 -2.64
N MET A 280 9.48 -3.61 -3.84
CA MET A 280 8.10 -3.86 -4.17
C MET A 280 7.99 -4.57 -5.52
N LEU A 281 7.04 -5.49 -5.61
CA LEU A 281 6.73 -6.21 -6.84
C LEU A 281 5.25 -6.10 -7.13
N GLN A 282 4.91 -5.64 -8.34
CA GLN A 282 3.55 -5.70 -8.84
C GLN A 282 3.25 -7.10 -9.40
N VAL A 283 2.06 -7.61 -9.07
CA VAL A 283 1.52 -8.87 -9.59
C VAL A 283 0.07 -8.65 -10.04
N ASP A 284 -0.50 -9.60 -10.76
CA ASP A 284 -1.84 -9.46 -11.34
C ASP A 284 -2.94 -9.17 -10.31
N GLU A 285 -2.79 -9.66 -9.07
CA GLU A 285 -3.75 -9.49 -7.97
C GLU A 285 -3.42 -8.29 -7.05
N GLY A 286 -2.33 -7.56 -7.30
CA GLY A 286 -1.94 -6.42 -6.47
C GLY A 286 -0.43 -6.26 -6.32
N TYR A 287 0.06 -6.19 -5.08
CA TYR A 287 1.45 -5.83 -4.79
C TYR A 287 2.04 -6.69 -3.68
N TYR A 288 3.31 -7.05 -3.81
CA TYR A 288 4.14 -7.56 -2.73
C TYR A 288 5.10 -6.47 -2.28
N VAL A 289 5.26 -6.28 -0.98
CA VAL A 289 6.24 -5.39 -0.38
C VAL A 289 7.16 -6.21 0.51
N PHE A 290 8.45 -6.11 0.28
CA PHE A 290 9.47 -6.83 1.00
C PHE A 290 10.33 -5.90 1.84
N GLY A 291 10.73 -6.41 3.01
CA GLY A 291 11.57 -5.67 3.93
C GLY A 291 11.96 -6.49 5.15
N TYR A 292 12.32 -5.80 6.22
CA TYR A 292 12.66 -6.43 7.47
C TYR A 292 12.22 -5.61 8.69
N THR A 293 11.99 -6.30 9.80
CA THR A 293 11.70 -5.71 11.11
C THR A 293 13.00 -5.38 11.82
N LYS A 294 13.00 -4.43 12.76
CA LYS A 294 14.17 -4.10 13.61
C LYS A 294 13.97 -4.38 15.10
N SER A 295 12.73 -4.36 15.58
CA SER A 295 12.41 -4.56 16.99
C SER A 295 11.12 -5.37 17.12
N PRO A 296 11.05 -6.37 18.02
CA PRO A 296 12.06 -6.75 19.03
C PRO A 296 13.26 -7.54 18.49
N LYS A 297 13.19 -8.02 17.25
CA LYS A 297 14.28 -8.72 16.57
C LYS A 297 14.27 -8.40 15.08
N GLU A 298 15.41 -8.60 14.42
CA GLU A 298 15.46 -8.52 12.96
C GLU A 298 14.84 -9.76 12.33
N GLN A 299 13.96 -9.57 11.35
CA GLN A 299 13.32 -10.65 10.63
C GLN A 299 12.82 -10.13 9.28
N LEU A 300 12.95 -10.93 8.22
CA LEU A 300 12.40 -10.56 6.93
C LEU A 300 10.87 -10.60 6.98
N PHE A 301 10.22 -9.71 6.24
CA PHE A 301 8.79 -9.77 6.01
C PHE A 301 8.47 -9.65 4.53
N LEU A 302 7.40 -10.32 4.11
CA LEU A 302 6.77 -10.17 2.82
C LEU A 302 5.30 -9.85 3.07
N ALA A 303 4.88 -8.63 2.75
CA ALA A 303 3.49 -8.19 2.90
C ALA A 303 2.82 -8.16 1.52
N LYS A 304 1.64 -8.77 1.41
CA LYS A 304 0.84 -8.75 0.18
C LYS A 304 -0.31 -7.75 0.32
N PHE A 305 -0.61 -7.06 -0.76
CA PHE A 305 -1.68 -6.08 -0.87
C PHE A 305 -2.50 -6.32 -2.12
N ASP A 306 -3.79 -5.98 -2.08
CA ASP A 306 -4.63 -5.93 -3.27
C ASP A 306 -4.34 -4.67 -4.11
N LYS A 307 -5.02 -4.54 -5.26
CA LYS A 307 -4.88 -3.38 -6.15
C LYS A 307 -5.30 -2.05 -5.52
N ALA A 308 -6.25 -2.08 -4.59
CA ALA A 308 -6.69 -0.90 -3.85
C ALA A 308 -5.76 -0.58 -2.67
N GLY A 309 -4.70 -1.37 -2.48
CA GLY A 309 -3.68 -1.18 -1.48
C GLY A 309 -4.01 -1.81 -0.14
N TYR A 310 -5.10 -2.57 0.01
CA TYR A 310 -5.45 -3.23 1.28
C TYR A 310 -4.54 -4.42 1.56
N PRO A 311 -4.09 -4.60 2.81
CA PRO A 311 -3.21 -5.68 3.19
C PRO A 311 -4.00 -6.98 3.16
N LEU A 312 -3.47 -7.96 2.44
CA LEU A 312 -4.07 -9.27 2.30
C LEU A 312 -3.41 -10.29 3.24
N SER A 313 -2.08 -10.26 3.31
CA SER A 313 -1.32 -11.15 4.19
C SER A 313 0.04 -10.55 4.54
N THR A 314 0.67 -11.07 5.59
CA THR A 314 2.08 -10.81 5.86
C THR A 314 2.76 -12.09 6.32
N THR A 315 3.76 -12.51 5.57
CA THR A 315 4.64 -13.63 5.92
C THR A 315 5.87 -13.09 6.61
N LEU A 316 6.15 -13.57 7.81
CA LEU A 316 7.43 -13.37 8.45
C LEU A 316 8.38 -14.49 8.05
N ILE A 317 9.50 -14.13 7.44
CA ILE A 317 10.44 -15.06 6.84
C ILE A 317 11.69 -15.12 7.72
N GLY A 318 12.00 -16.31 8.25
CA GLY A 318 13.14 -16.55 9.14
C GLY A 318 12.74 -17.09 10.52
N GLY A 319 13.66 -17.84 11.16
CA GLY A 319 13.49 -18.44 12.48
C GLY A 319 14.35 -17.79 13.57
N ALA A 320 14.71 -18.52 14.63
CA ALA A 320 15.58 -18.09 15.74
C ALA A 320 17.03 -17.72 15.34
N TYR A 321 17.29 -17.56 14.04
CA TYR A 321 18.59 -17.32 13.41
C TYR A 321 18.56 -16.09 12.48
N SER A 322 17.58 -15.19 12.57
CA SER A 322 17.51 -14.00 11.69
C SER A 322 18.19 -12.75 12.27
N ASP A 323 19.35 -12.87 12.90
CA ASP A 323 20.05 -11.67 13.40
C ASP A 323 20.86 -10.99 12.28
N ASN A 324 20.60 -9.68 12.13
CA ASN A 324 21.23 -8.73 11.23
C ASN A 324 21.07 -9.05 9.74
N VAL A 325 20.07 -8.42 9.10
CA VAL A 325 19.87 -8.45 7.65
C VAL A 325 20.18 -7.05 7.08
N LEU A 326 21.44 -6.83 6.69
CA LEU A 326 21.85 -5.60 6.03
C LEU A 326 21.54 -5.68 4.54
N LEU A 327 20.29 -5.37 4.18
CA LEU A 327 19.94 -5.09 2.80
C LEU A 327 20.28 -3.61 2.55
N ASP A 328 21.24 -3.33 1.67
CA ASP A 328 21.39 -1.98 1.07
C ASP A 328 20.32 -1.81 -0.02
N GLN A 329 20.30 -0.70 -0.75
CA GLN A 329 19.34 -0.48 -1.84
C GLN A 329 19.57 -1.43 -3.02
N GLY A 330 18.49 -1.81 -3.70
CA GLY A 330 18.51 -2.73 -4.85
C GLY A 330 17.19 -3.49 -5.03
N ARG A 331 17.12 -4.37 -6.02
CA ARG A 331 15.94 -5.22 -6.31
C ARG A 331 16.11 -6.60 -5.70
N PHE A 332 15.17 -7.02 -4.87
CA PHE A 332 15.26 -8.24 -4.07
C PHE A 332 14.15 -9.24 -4.40
N LEU A 333 13.13 -8.84 -5.15
CA LEU A 333 11.97 -9.64 -5.53
C LEU A 333 11.95 -9.94 -7.03
N ALA A 334 11.56 -11.16 -7.38
CA ALA A 334 11.06 -11.49 -8.72
C ALA A 334 9.95 -12.54 -8.61
N SER A 335 9.07 -12.61 -9.60
CA SER A 335 8.07 -13.67 -9.74
C SER A 335 8.22 -14.43 -11.05
N ALA A 336 7.95 -15.74 -11.02
CA ALA A 336 7.89 -16.62 -12.18
C ALA A 336 6.99 -17.83 -11.91
N ASP A 337 6.06 -18.13 -12.83
CA ASP A 337 5.26 -19.36 -12.80
C ASP A 337 4.60 -19.64 -11.45
N GLY A 338 4.02 -18.60 -10.82
CA GLY A 338 3.40 -18.68 -9.50
C GLY A 338 4.38 -18.85 -8.34
N ASN A 339 5.66 -18.53 -8.53
CA ASN A 339 6.68 -18.53 -7.49
C ASN A 339 7.28 -17.14 -7.31
N LEU A 340 7.52 -16.76 -6.07
CA LEU A 340 8.30 -15.61 -5.66
C LEU A 340 9.71 -16.02 -5.28
N PHE A 341 10.68 -15.24 -5.76
CA PHE A 341 12.09 -15.36 -5.45
C PHE A 341 12.51 -14.14 -4.64
N ILE A 342 13.20 -14.37 -3.53
CA ILE A 342 13.63 -13.34 -2.60
C ILE A 342 15.13 -13.48 -2.37
N GLY A 343 15.88 -12.43 -2.70
CA GLY A 343 17.29 -12.31 -2.39
C GLY A 343 17.51 -11.65 -1.03
N ALA A 344 18.32 -12.26 -0.17
CA ALA A 344 18.64 -11.69 1.14
C ALA A 344 20.01 -12.17 1.65
N GLN A 345 20.37 -11.74 2.87
CA GLN A 345 21.59 -12.15 3.55
C GLN A 345 21.38 -12.33 5.05
N SER A 346 22.16 -13.20 5.71
CA SER A 346 22.06 -13.46 7.15
C SER A 346 23.41 -13.80 7.76
N LYS A 347 23.66 -13.35 9.01
CA LYS A 347 24.85 -13.71 9.78
C LYS A 347 24.86 -15.12 10.38
N ASN A 348 23.74 -15.82 10.31
CA ASN A 348 23.55 -17.11 10.96
C ASN A 348 23.27 -18.22 9.96
N LEU A 349 23.49 -17.95 8.67
CA LEU A 349 23.59 -18.98 7.65
C LEU A 349 25.09 -19.28 7.46
N GLY A 350 25.44 -20.55 7.30
CA GLY A 350 26.83 -20.98 7.19
C GLY A 350 27.63 -20.82 8.48
N VAL A 351 28.68 -20.00 8.45
CA VAL A 351 29.58 -19.75 9.60
C VAL A 351 28.98 -18.65 10.47
N MET A 352 28.75 -18.93 11.76
CA MET A 352 28.18 -17.91 12.66
C MET A 352 29.02 -16.61 12.68
N GLY A 353 28.33 -15.48 12.51
CA GLY A 353 28.93 -14.15 12.53
C GLY A 353 29.33 -13.61 11.15
N ASP A 354 29.25 -14.46 10.13
CA ASP A 354 29.54 -14.14 8.73
C ASP A 354 28.25 -13.94 7.94
N TYR A 355 28.16 -12.84 7.20
CA TYR A 355 27.00 -12.61 6.34
C TYR A 355 27.04 -13.56 5.15
N ASP A 356 26.04 -14.41 5.00
CA ASP A 356 25.89 -15.26 3.82
C ASP A 356 24.67 -14.81 3.01
N SER A 357 24.87 -14.60 1.71
CA SER A 357 23.80 -14.35 0.75
C SER A 357 23.00 -15.62 0.45
N PHE A 358 21.68 -15.52 0.40
CA PHE A 358 20.80 -16.62 0.08
C PHE A 358 19.59 -16.18 -0.76
N ILE A 359 19.02 -17.14 -1.47
CA ILE A 359 17.77 -17.00 -2.21
C ILE A 359 16.69 -17.84 -1.54
N ILE A 360 15.49 -17.28 -1.37
CA ILE A 360 14.29 -18.00 -0.95
C ILE A 360 13.35 -18.12 -2.14
N LYS A 361 12.78 -19.30 -2.33
CA LYS A 361 11.65 -19.53 -3.24
C LYS A 361 10.41 -19.85 -2.41
N ILE A 362 9.32 -19.14 -2.69
CA ILE A 362 8.02 -19.31 -2.04
C ILE A 362 6.97 -19.40 -3.15
N LYS A 363 6.00 -20.31 -3.07
CA LYS A 363 4.86 -20.21 -4.00
C LYS A 363 3.99 -19.02 -3.65
N GLU A 364 3.45 -18.36 -4.66
CA GLU A 364 2.62 -17.18 -4.49
C GLU A 364 1.38 -17.44 -3.64
N ASP A 365 0.78 -18.63 -3.71
CA ASP A 365 -0.41 -19.08 -2.96
C ASP A 365 -0.09 -19.59 -1.54
N GLU A 366 1.12 -20.11 -1.31
CA GLU A 366 1.59 -20.52 0.02
C GLU A 366 2.22 -19.37 0.83
N ALA A 367 2.58 -18.26 0.19
CA ALA A 367 2.94 -17.01 0.88
C ALA A 367 1.79 -16.46 1.77
N TRP A 368 0.62 -17.08 1.74
CA TRP A 368 -0.56 -16.67 2.49
C TRP A 368 -0.76 -17.42 3.79
N SER A 369 -0.10 -18.57 4.00
CA SER A 369 -0.34 -19.39 5.18
C SER A 369 0.52 -18.95 6.37
N ASP A 370 -0.15 -18.67 7.48
CA ASP A 370 0.38 -18.52 8.84
C ASP A 370 1.13 -17.22 9.20
N SER A 371 0.42 -16.09 9.20
CA SER A 371 0.24 -15.32 10.45
C SER A 371 -0.85 -14.26 10.30
N CYS A 372 -1.99 -14.46 10.95
CA CYS A 372 -2.90 -13.36 11.28
C CYS A 372 -2.23 -12.48 12.35
N LEU A 373 -1.27 -11.66 11.95
CA LEU A 373 -0.86 -10.49 12.72
C LEU A 373 -1.54 -9.30 12.05
N ALA A 374 -2.71 -8.94 12.58
CA ALA A 374 -3.52 -7.77 12.25
C ALA A 374 -2.69 -6.53 11.88
N SER A 375 -2.45 -6.28 10.59
CA SER A 375 -1.90 -5.00 10.17
C SER A 375 -2.98 -3.94 10.34
N ILE A 376 -2.84 -3.12 11.40
CA ILE A 376 -3.77 -2.02 11.65
C ILE A 376 -3.53 -0.98 10.56
N GLN A 377 -4.51 -0.83 9.67
CA GLN A 377 -4.59 0.30 8.76
C GLN A 377 -4.86 1.57 9.56
N VAL A 378 -4.00 2.56 9.38
CA VAL A 378 -4.30 3.93 9.79
C VAL A 378 -4.38 4.78 8.53
N PRO A 379 -5.57 5.26 8.12
CA PRO A 379 -5.66 6.22 7.03
C PRO A 379 -4.91 7.49 7.44
N LEU A 380 -3.94 7.90 6.63
CA LEU A 380 -3.12 9.07 6.92
C LEU A 380 -3.45 10.22 5.97
N LYS A 381 -3.61 11.41 6.53
CA LYS A 381 -3.61 12.65 5.74
C LYS A 381 -2.16 12.98 5.39
N MET A 382 -1.83 12.94 4.10
CA MET A 382 -0.54 13.38 3.62
C MET A 382 -0.49 14.88 3.40
N PHE A 383 0.67 15.47 3.67
CA PHE A 383 0.95 16.87 3.36
C PHE A 383 1.91 16.93 2.19
N ALA A 384 1.40 17.42 1.05
CA ALA A 384 2.22 17.85 -0.08
C ALA A 384 2.59 19.32 0.16
N TYR A 385 3.89 19.63 0.09
CA TYR A 385 4.38 20.99 0.24
C TYR A 385 4.29 21.72 -1.10
N GLU A 386 3.29 22.58 -1.28
CA GLU A 386 3.35 23.66 -2.27
C GLU A 386 3.71 24.98 -1.56
N GLU A 387 4.79 25.59 -2.05
CA GLU A 387 5.36 26.92 -1.73
C GLU A 387 6.19 27.16 -0.45
N LEU A 388 7.21 28.00 -0.67
CA LEU A 388 8.26 28.46 0.23
C LEU A 388 7.67 29.08 1.51
N ILE A 389 7.99 28.53 2.69
CA ILE A 389 7.63 29.17 3.97
C ILE A 389 8.57 30.37 4.19
N GLU A 390 8.11 31.58 3.86
CA GLU A 390 8.33 32.73 4.73
C GLU A 390 6.96 33.17 5.28
N GLY A 391 6.68 32.83 6.54
CA GLY A 391 5.48 33.30 7.23
C GLY A 391 4.76 32.22 8.04
N THR A 392 4.70 32.47 9.34
CA THR A 392 4.12 31.66 10.42
C THR A 392 2.73 31.09 10.14
N LEU A 393 2.48 29.81 10.49
CA LEU A 393 1.16 29.19 10.43
C LEU A 393 0.72 28.67 11.81
N SER A 394 -0.45 29.14 12.23
CA SER A 394 -1.08 28.91 13.53
C SER A 394 -1.66 27.50 13.67
N LEU A 395 -1.51 26.92 14.86
CA LEU A 395 -1.97 25.58 15.26
C LEU A 395 -3.47 25.56 15.65
N LEU A 396 -4.14 24.45 15.33
CA LEU A 396 -5.34 23.98 16.03
C LEU A 396 -5.19 22.48 16.34
N GLU A 397 -5.66 22.12 17.52
CA GLU A 397 -5.16 21.06 18.41
C GLU A 397 -5.54 19.61 18.08
N TYR A 398 -4.74 18.72 18.69
CA TYR A 398 -4.84 17.29 18.93
C TYR A 398 -6.11 16.87 19.72
N ASP A 399 -6.69 15.68 19.48
CA ASP A 399 -7.03 14.72 20.56
C ASP A 399 -7.45 13.29 20.11
N THR A 400 -7.27 12.32 21.03
CA THR A 400 -8.13 11.15 21.34
C THR A 400 -8.05 9.80 20.58
N ALA A 401 -6.85 9.24 20.33
CA ALA A 401 -6.74 7.80 19.99
C ALA A 401 -5.79 6.98 20.89
N PHE A 402 -5.30 7.56 21.99
CA PHE A 402 -4.26 6.96 22.84
C PHE A 402 -4.76 6.41 24.20
N LYS A 403 -6.06 6.55 24.50
CA LYS A 403 -6.59 6.29 25.84
C LYS A 403 -7.05 4.84 26.07
N GLU A 404 -7.50 4.13 25.04
CA GLU A 404 -8.05 2.77 25.21
C GLU A 404 -6.96 1.68 25.24
N LEU A 405 -5.82 1.91 24.59
CA LEU A 405 -4.71 0.96 24.61
C LEU A 405 -4.01 0.87 25.99
N ASN A 406 -4.00 1.96 26.76
CA ASN A 406 -3.40 1.99 28.10
C ASN A 406 -4.25 1.28 29.15
N ILE A 407 -5.58 1.25 29.00
CA ILE A 407 -6.47 0.60 29.99
C ILE A 407 -6.28 -0.92 30.00
N ALA A 408 -6.08 -1.55 28.84
CA ALA A 408 -5.80 -2.99 28.75
C ALA A 408 -4.40 -3.36 29.26
N PHE A 409 -3.43 -2.45 29.14
CA PHE A 409 -2.07 -2.63 29.63
C PHE A 409 -1.98 -2.42 31.15
N GLU A 410 -2.73 -1.46 31.69
CA GLU A 410 -2.81 -1.18 33.14
C GLU A 410 -3.58 -2.25 33.93
N GLN A 411 -4.44 -3.05 33.27
CA GLN A 411 -5.23 -4.11 33.91
C GLN A 411 -4.57 -5.50 33.89
N GLY A 412 -3.34 -5.63 33.39
CA GLY A 412 -2.55 -6.87 33.52
C GLY A 412 -3.03 -8.06 32.68
N ALA A 413 -3.74 -7.82 31.57
CA ALA A 413 -4.20 -8.87 30.68
C ALA A 413 -3.03 -9.64 30.05
N SER A 414 -3.15 -10.97 29.99
CA SER A 414 -2.12 -11.84 29.42
C SER A 414 -2.09 -11.78 27.89
N LYS A 415 -0.92 -12.09 27.32
CA LYS A 415 -0.71 -12.17 25.86
C LYS A 415 -1.73 -13.10 25.15
N ALA A 416 -2.25 -14.11 25.85
CA ALA A 416 -3.25 -15.03 25.32
C ALA A 416 -4.66 -14.40 25.28
N GLU A 417 -5.04 -13.60 26.28
CA GLU A 417 -6.33 -12.90 26.33
C GLU A 417 -6.40 -11.78 25.29
N ILE A 418 -5.28 -11.06 25.10
CA ILE A 418 -5.12 -10.07 24.02
C ILE A 418 -5.25 -10.74 22.64
N ASN A 419 -4.61 -11.91 22.45
CA ASN A 419 -4.71 -12.66 21.19
C ASN A 419 -6.13 -13.21 20.93
N GLN A 420 -6.84 -13.65 21.97
CA GLN A 420 -8.21 -14.19 21.84
C GLN A 420 -9.25 -13.10 21.58
N PHE A 421 -9.01 -11.86 22.05
CA PHE A 421 -9.82 -10.69 21.75
C PHE A 421 -9.59 -10.17 20.32
N ILE A 422 -8.33 -10.19 19.85
CA ILE A 422 -7.94 -9.75 18.51
C ILE A 422 -8.36 -10.75 17.41
N CYS A 423 -8.23 -12.06 17.64
CA CYS A 423 -8.54 -13.09 16.64
C CYS A 423 -10.05 -13.29 16.39
N LYS A 424 -10.93 -12.83 17.29
CA LYS A 424 -12.39 -12.95 17.08
C LYS A 424 -12.98 -11.91 16.14
N GLN A 425 -12.20 -10.95 15.64
CA GLN A 425 -12.68 -9.88 14.75
C GLN A 425 -12.08 -9.86 13.33
N GLN A 426 -11.23 -10.83 12.94
CA GLN A 426 -10.54 -10.78 11.65
C GLN A 426 -10.38 -12.13 10.96
N THR A 427 -11.52 -12.75 10.65
CA THR A 427 -11.69 -13.35 9.32
C THR A 427 -12.72 -12.46 8.63
N PRO A 428 -12.39 -11.73 7.55
CA PRO A 428 -13.35 -11.71 6.46
C PRO A 428 -13.41 -13.17 6.03
N GLU A 429 -14.49 -13.88 6.37
CA GLU A 429 -14.92 -14.88 5.42
C GLU A 429 -14.99 -14.11 4.09
N GLU A 430 -14.14 -14.46 3.12
CA GLU A 430 -14.63 -14.40 1.74
C GLU A 430 -15.93 -15.19 1.83
N THR A 431 -17.05 -14.47 1.90
CA THR A 431 -18.34 -15.11 1.74
C THR A 431 -18.19 -15.79 0.40
N ASP A 432 -18.23 -17.12 0.38
CA ASP A 432 -18.26 -17.86 -0.86
C ASP A 432 -19.60 -17.52 -1.53
N LEU A 433 -19.58 -16.46 -2.34
CA LEU A 433 -20.76 -15.94 -3.03
C LEU A 433 -21.08 -16.79 -4.27
N SER A 434 -20.30 -17.83 -4.57
CA SER A 434 -20.50 -18.73 -5.72
C SER A 434 -21.80 -19.54 -5.64
N GLY A 435 -22.48 -19.54 -4.48
CA GLY A 435 -23.80 -20.14 -4.24
C GLY A 435 -24.98 -19.17 -4.11
N ILE A 436 -24.79 -17.85 -4.24
CA ILE A 436 -25.88 -16.88 -4.05
C ILE A 436 -26.64 -16.68 -5.36
N SER A 437 -27.81 -17.32 -5.46
CA SER A 437 -28.78 -17.13 -6.54
C SER A 437 -29.98 -16.30 -6.07
N PHE A 438 -30.37 -15.30 -6.87
CA PHE A 438 -31.63 -14.56 -6.73
C PHE A 438 -32.80 -15.23 -7.48
N GLU A 439 -32.60 -16.45 -8.00
CA GLU A 439 -33.67 -17.25 -8.59
C GLU A 439 -34.75 -17.55 -7.53
N ASN A 440 -36.02 -17.34 -7.89
CA ASN A 440 -37.20 -17.50 -7.03
C ASN A 440 -37.37 -16.48 -5.88
N ILE A 441 -36.64 -15.37 -5.88
CA ILE A 441 -36.86 -14.24 -4.97
C ILE A 441 -37.80 -13.22 -5.65
N ALA A 442 -38.67 -12.56 -4.88
CA ALA A 442 -39.50 -11.48 -5.42
C ALA A 442 -38.65 -10.34 -5.97
N PHE A 443 -39.16 -9.55 -6.92
CA PHE A 443 -38.52 -8.32 -7.39
C PHE A 443 -38.18 -7.42 -6.19
N ASN A 444 -36.94 -6.91 -6.13
CA ASN A 444 -36.48 -6.03 -5.06
C ASN A 444 -36.71 -4.57 -5.43
N ASN A 445 -37.45 -3.86 -4.58
CA ASN A 445 -37.63 -2.42 -4.65
C ASN A 445 -37.03 -1.80 -3.39
N THR A 446 -35.80 -1.29 -3.49
CA THR A 446 -35.03 -0.84 -2.33
C THR A 446 -34.79 0.67 -2.38
N VAL A 447 -35.20 1.37 -1.32
CA VAL A 447 -34.91 2.78 -1.09
C VAL A 447 -33.79 2.92 -0.07
N PHE A 448 -32.62 3.39 -0.50
CA PHE A 448 -31.52 3.75 0.40
C PHE A 448 -31.69 5.18 0.89
N LEU A 449 -31.82 5.35 2.20
CA LEU A 449 -31.72 6.63 2.89
C LEU A 449 -30.29 6.77 3.42
N MET A 450 -29.47 7.58 2.77
CA MET A 450 -28.06 7.71 3.09
C MET A 450 -27.79 9.02 3.81
N ASP A 451 -27.33 8.93 5.05
CA ASP A 451 -26.82 10.06 5.80
C ASP A 451 -25.57 10.60 5.10
N ALA A 452 -25.62 11.85 4.68
CA ALA A 452 -24.53 12.55 4.01
C ALA A 452 -23.96 13.66 4.90
N SER A 453 -24.20 13.63 6.21
CA SER A 453 -23.62 14.59 7.16
C SER A 453 -22.10 14.54 7.20
N LEU A 454 -21.48 15.56 7.80
CA LEU A 454 -20.03 15.61 7.97
C LEU A 454 -19.47 14.41 8.74
N SER A 455 -20.23 13.83 9.67
CA SER A 455 -19.79 12.65 10.44
C SER A 455 -19.60 11.44 9.51
N MET A 456 -20.36 11.34 8.43
CA MET A 456 -20.26 10.26 7.45
C MET A 456 -19.01 10.33 6.58
N ASN A 457 -18.25 11.43 6.64
CA ASN A 457 -16.96 11.62 5.95
C ASN A 457 -15.78 10.82 6.56
N LYS A 458 -16.05 9.78 7.36
CA LYS A 458 -15.00 8.88 7.87
C LYS A 458 -14.84 7.68 6.95
N SER A 459 -13.63 7.14 6.89
CA SER A 459 -13.27 6.00 6.03
C SER A 459 -14.10 4.74 6.30
N ASP A 460 -14.62 4.59 7.51
CA ASP A 460 -15.43 3.47 7.96
C ASP A 460 -16.94 3.67 7.74
N ARG A 461 -17.37 4.67 6.95
CA ARG A 461 -18.77 5.09 6.79
C ARG A 461 -19.18 5.23 5.33
N MET A 462 -19.34 6.47 4.83
CA MET A 462 -19.79 6.73 3.46
C MET A 462 -18.94 6.00 2.41
N PRO A 463 -17.60 5.91 2.51
CA PRO A 463 -16.80 5.12 1.57
C PRO A 463 -17.16 3.63 1.58
N ILE A 464 -17.36 3.01 2.75
CA ILE A 464 -17.79 1.61 2.87
C ILE A 464 -19.20 1.44 2.29
N LEU A 465 -20.11 2.37 2.55
CA LEU A 465 -21.46 2.35 2.00
C LEU A 465 -21.46 2.41 0.48
N LYS A 466 -20.65 3.29 -0.13
CA LYS A 466 -20.50 3.36 -1.59
C LYS A 466 -19.95 2.05 -2.16
N GLN A 467 -18.90 1.50 -1.53
CA GLN A 467 -18.28 0.25 -1.95
C GLN A 467 -19.25 -0.93 -1.84
N SER A 468 -20.04 -1.02 -0.76
CA SER A 468 -21.02 -2.09 -0.57
C SER A 468 -22.15 -2.01 -1.58
N LEU A 469 -22.60 -0.81 -1.95
CA LEU A 469 -23.56 -0.61 -3.05
C LEU A 469 -22.98 -1.08 -4.41
N TYR A 470 -21.69 -0.89 -4.66
CA TYR A 470 -21.07 -1.37 -5.92
C TYR A 470 -21.01 -2.88 -6.01
N ARG A 471 -20.71 -3.53 -4.89
CA ARG A 471 -20.74 -4.99 -4.82
C ARG A 471 -22.17 -5.51 -4.94
N LEU A 472 -23.13 -4.86 -4.26
CA LEU A 472 -24.55 -5.20 -4.35
C LEU A 472 -25.07 -5.23 -5.79
N LEU A 473 -24.69 -4.24 -6.61
CA LEU A 473 -25.10 -4.14 -8.01
C LEU A 473 -24.67 -5.34 -8.87
N GLN A 474 -23.65 -6.09 -8.45
CA GLN A 474 -23.22 -7.31 -9.16
C GLN A 474 -24.17 -8.48 -8.93
N PHE A 475 -24.96 -8.42 -7.86
CA PHE A 475 -25.86 -9.50 -7.42
C PHE A 475 -27.33 -9.22 -7.74
N MET A 476 -27.71 -7.95 -7.93
CA MET A 476 -29.08 -7.57 -8.28
C MET A 476 -29.42 -7.98 -9.72
N ARG A 477 -30.68 -8.38 -9.94
CA ARG A 477 -31.16 -8.75 -11.28
C ARG A 477 -31.54 -7.49 -12.06
N ALA A 478 -31.57 -7.60 -13.39
CA ALA A 478 -31.90 -6.47 -14.26
C ALA A 478 -33.27 -5.85 -13.96
N GLU A 479 -34.23 -6.65 -13.51
CA GLU A 479 -35.55 -6.18 -13.12
C GLU A 479 -35.56 -5.45 -11.79
N ASP A 480 -34.60 -5.66 -10.87
CA ASP A 480 -34.57 -5.06 -9.54
C ASP A 480 -34.30 -3.54 -9.60
N GLU A 481 -34.88 -2.75 -8.68
CA GLU A 481 -34.83 -1.28 -8.69
C GLU A 481 -34.23 -0.70 -7.41
N ILE A 482 -33.41 0.33 -7.60
CA ILE A 482 -32.80 1.10 -6.52
C ILE A 482 -33.28 2.55 -6.61
N SER A 483 -33.83 3.03 -5.49
CA SER A 483 -33.94 4.45 -5.23
C SER A 483 -32.93 4.85 -4.15
N ALA A 484 -32.42 6.07 -4.23
CA ALA A 484 -31.49 6.59 -3.26
C ALA A 484 -31.87 8.03 -2.91
N VAL A 485 -31.95 8.31 -1.62
CA VAL A 485 -32.18 9.62 -1.05
C VAL A 485 -31.01 9.92 -0.13
N ILE A 486 -30.36 11.06 -0.32
CA ILE A 486 -29.39 11.55 0.65
C ILE A 486 -30.07 12.51 1.61
N PHE A 487 -29.63 12.52 2.87
CA PHE A 487 -30.05 13.54 3.82
C PHE A 487 -28.84 14.10 4.58
N SER A 488 -28.78 15.42 4.62
CA SER A 488 -27.87 16.20 5.46
C SER A 488 -28.67 17.36 6.05
N ASP A 489 -28.32 18.62 5.75
CA ASP A 489 -29.13 19.78 6.13
C ASP A 489 -30.51 19.76 5.42
N GLN A 490 -30.60 19.07 4.28
CA GLN A 490 -31.82 18.83 3.51
C GLN A 490 -31.81 17.40 2.95
N ALA A 491 -32.98 16.92 2.50
CA ALA A 491 -33.12 15.64 1.83
C ALA A 491 -33.26 15.81 0.30
N GLU A 492 -32.51 15.04 -0.47
CA GLU A 492 -32.51 15.06 -1.93
C GLU A 492 -32.70 13.65 -2.49
N LEU A 493 -33.58 13.50 -3.48
CA LEU A 493 -33.72 12.27 -4.27
C LEU A 493 -32.61 12.22 -5.32
N VAL A 494 -31.67 11.29 -5.16
CA VAL A 494 -30.51 11.15 -6.05
C VAL A 494 -30.73 10.07 -7.12
N LEU A 495 -31.43 8.99 -6.79
CA LEU A 495 -31.86 7.97 -7.76
C LEU A 495 -33.35 7.69 -7.54
N ASP A 496 -34.14 7.70 -8.61
CA ASP A 496 -35.57 7.43 -8.59
C ASP A 496 -35.86 6.14 -9.35
N ALA A 497 -36.14 5.05 -8.62
CA ALA A 497 -36.46 3.72 -9.15
C ALA A 497 -35.60 3.30 -10.37
N VAL A 498 -34.27 3.40 -10.24
CA VAL A 498 -33.37 3.07 -11.34
C VAL A 498 -33.15 1.55 -11.35
N SER A 499 -33.43 0.92 -12.50
CA SER A 499 -33.17 -0.50 -12.72
C SER A 499 -31.68 -0.82 -12.51
N ALA A 500 -31.39 -1.94 -11.84
CA ALA A 500 -30.03 -2.42 -11.60
C ALA A 500 -29.30 -2.79 -12.90
N LYS A 501 -29.98 -2.85 -14.05
CA LYS A 501 -29.35 -2.93 -15.38
C LYS A 501 -28.58 -1.66 -15.75
N GLU A 502 -28.99 -0.50 -15.24
CA GLU A 502 -28.32 0.79 -15.47
C GLU A 502 -27.14 1.00 -14.49
N ILE A 503 -26.27 -0.01 -14.34
CA ILE A 503 -25.18 -0.05 -13.34
C ILE A 503 -24.33 1.23 -13.38
N ASP A 504 -23.91 1.67 -14.56
CA ASP A 504 -23.02 2.82 -14.71
C ASP A 504 -23.69 4.13 -14.26
N LYS A 505 -25.00 4.29 -14.52
CA LYS A 505 -25.78 5.46 -14.07
C LYS A 505 -25.90 5.48 -12.55
N ILE A 506 -26.13 4.31 -11.95
CA ILE A 506 -26.19 4.18 -10.49
C ILE A 506 -24.81 4.51 -9.90
N LYS A 507 -23.73 3.90 -10.40
CA LYS A 507 -22.36 4.16 -9.93
C LYS A 507 -21.98 5.63 -10.02
N LEU A 508 -22.19 6.27 -11.18
CA LEU A 508 -21.89 7.69 -11.38
C LEU A 508 -22.60 8.58 -10.35
N LYS A 509 -23.86 8.28 -10.03
CA LYS A 509 -24.60 9.07 -9.04
C LYS A 509 -24.11 8.81 -7.62
N ILE A 510 -23.82 7.55 -7.26
CA ILE A 510 -23.25 7.19 -5.96
C ILE A 510 -21.84 7.80 -5.76
N ASP A 511 -21.00 7.83 -6.80
CA ASP A 511 -19.69 8.48 -6.78
C ASP A 511 -19.83 9.98 -6.50
N SER A 512 -20.81 10.64 -7.14
CA SER A 512 -21.05 12.09 -7.01
C SER A 512 -21.49 12.54 -5.61
N LEU A 513 -21.89 11.62 -4.73
CA LEU A 513 -22.37 11.97 -3.39
C LEU A 513 -21.23 12.54 -2.55
N ALA A 514 -21.40 13.77 -2.08
CA ALA A 514 -20.49 14.40 -1.14
C ALA A 514 -21.10 14.42 0.27
N THR A 515 -20.25 14.40 1.29
CA THR A 515 -20.67 14.55 2.69
C THR A 515 -20.48 16.00 3.15
N GLY A 516 -21.44 16.55 3.88
CA GLY A 516 -21.39 17.89 4.46
C GLY A 516 -22.66 18.19 5.27
N GLY A 517 -22.66 19.27 6.05
CA GLY A 517 -23.84 19.66 6.84
C GLY A 517 -24.10 18.78 8.07
N GLN A 518 -25.24 19.04 8.72
CA GLN A 518 -25.78 18.27 9.84
C GLN A 518 -26.68 17.12 9.36
N SER A 519 -27.17 16.27 10.26
CA SER A 519 -28.07 15.16 9.92
C SER A 519 -29.55 15.55 10.17
N ASP A 520 -30.33 15.80 9.12
CA ASP A 520 -31.80 15.91 9.18
C ASP A 520 -32.48 14.61 8.72
N ILE A 521 -32.48 13.63 9.62
CA ILE A 521 -33.11 12.33 9.37
C ILE A 521 -34.63 12.42 9.17
N ILE A 522 -35.33 13.39 9.76
CA ILE A 522 -36.78 13.52 9.58
C ILE A 522 -37.09 13.89 8.14
N ALA A 523 -36.35 14.84 7.56
CA ALA A 523 -36.47 15.17 6.14
C ALA A 523 -36.16 13.95 5.25
N GLY A 524 -35.10 13.22 5.60
CA GLY A 524 -34.72 11.97 4.93
C GLY A 524 -35.86 10.94 4.95
N LEU A 525 -36.40 10.64 6.13
CA LEU A 525 -37.51 9.69 6.31
C LEU A 525 -38.77 10.13 5.58
N GLN A 526 -39.14 11.41 5.62
CA GLN A 526 -40.30 11.93 4.90
C GLN A 526 -40.18 11.71 3.39
N LEU A 527 -39.02 12.04 2.81
CA LEU A 527 -38.77 11.86 1.38
C LEU A 527 -38.65 10.37 1.02
N GLY A 528 -37.93 9.59 1.81
CA GLY A 528 -37.76 8.15 1.60
C GLY A 528 -39.07 7.38 1.61
N TYR A 529 -39.95 7.62 2.60
CA TYR A 529 -41.28 6.99 2.63
C TYR A 529 -42.18 7.46 1.50
N LYS A 530 -42.04 8.71 1.04
CA LYS A 530 -42.76 9.19 -0.15
C LYS A 530 -42.31 8.43 -1.40
N VAL A 531 -41.01 8.26 -1.60
CA VAL A 531 -40.42 7.51 -2.72
C VAL A 531 -40.82 6.04 -2.64
N ALA A 532 -40.68 5.40 -1.48
CA ALA A 532 -41.06 4.01 -1.27
C ALA A 532 -42.54 3.74 -1.55
N LYS A 533 -43.44 4.65 -1.15
CA LYS A 533 -44.89 4.54 -1.45
C LYS A 533 -45.21 4.80 -2.93
N SER A 534 -44.47 5.69 -3.58
CA SER A 534 -44.68 6.03 -5.00
C SER A 534 -44.25 4.90 -5.93
N ASN A 535 -43.18 4.19 -5.55
CA ASN A 535 -42.62 3.07 -6.29
C ASN A 535 -43.07 1.71 -5.70
N PHE A 536 -44.08 1.68 -4.83
CA PHE A 536 -44.51 0.46 -4.13
C PHE A 536 -45.10 -0.55 -5.11
N GLU A 537 -44.66 -1.81 -5.00
CA GLU A 537 -45.19 -2.92 -5.80
C GLU A 537 -45.66 -4.06 -4.90
N ALA A 538 -46.92 -4.50 -5.07
CA ALA A 538 -47.59 -5.36 -4.10
C ALA A 538 -46.94 -6.73 -3.95
N ALA A 539 -46.40 -7.29 -5.04
CA ALA A 539 -45.73 -8.59 -5.06
C ALA A 539 -44.21 -8.50 -4.85
N ALA A 540 -43.67 -7.30 -4.62
CA ALA A 540 -42.25 -7.05 -4.47
C ALA A 540 -41.76 -7.19 -3.04
N ASN A 541 -40.44 -7.36 -2.88
CA ASN A 541 -39.73 -7.11 -1.65
C ASN A 541 -39.46 -5.60 -1.53
N ASN A 542 -40.42 -4.84 -0.99
CA ASN A 542 -40.27 -3.40 -0.79
C ASN A 542 -39.50 -3.13 0.51
N ARG A 543 -38.45 -2.31 0.45
CA ARG A 543 -37.58 -2.04 1.60
C ARG A 543 -37.05 -0.62 1.64
N ILE A 544 -36.92 -0.10 2.86
CA ILE A 544 -36.17 1.11 3.18
C ILE A 544 -34.94 0.70 4.02
N ILE A 545 -33.75 1.08 3.57
CA ILE A 545 -32.49 0.90 4.31
C ILE A 545 -31.93 2.28 4.65
N VAL A 546 -31.85 2.59 5.95
CA VAL A 546 -31.22 3.81 6.46
C VAL A 546 -29.76 3.53 6.77
N ALA A 547 -28.83 4.28 6.20
CA ALA A 547 -27.41 4.17 6.43
C ALA A 547 -26.90 5.43 7.13
N SER A 548 -26.48 5.31 8.40
CA SER A 548 -26.00 6.44 9.21
C SER A 548 -25.00 5.99 10.27
N ASP A 549 -24.22 6.91 10.82
CA ASP A 549 -23.33 6.68 11.95
C ASP A 549 -24.02 6.82 13.32
N GLY A 550 -25.35 6.99 13.31
CA GLY A 550 -26.18 6.88 14.50
C GLY A 550 -26.25 8.12 15.37
N ASP A 551 -25.53 9.20 15.03
CA ASP A 551 -25.73 10.51 15.67
C ASP A 551 -26.97 11.22 15.11
N LEU A 552 -28.06 10.46 15.05
CA LEU A 552 -29.36 10.83 14.51
C LEU A 552 -30.15 11.68 15.52
N SER A 553 -29.57 11.95 16.69
CA SER A 553 -30.29 12.23 17.93
C SER A 553 -29.75 13.42 18.72
N PHE A 554 -29.53 14.55 18.07
CA PHE A 554 -29.65 15.84 18.75
C PHE A 554 -31.14 16.14 19.02
N GLY A 555 -31.72 15.46 20.02
CA GLY A 555 -32.99 15.82 20.65
C GLY A 555 -34.30 15.43 19.96
N LYS A 556 -34.27 14.72 18.81
CA LYS A 556 -35.47 14.42 18.01
C LYS A 556 -35.97 12.95 18.05
N LEU A 557 -35.49 12.14 18.99
CA LEU A 557 -35.80 10.69 19.00
C LEU A 557 -37.31 10.40 19.06
N GLN A 558 -38.08 11.16 19.85
CA GLN A 558 -39.53 11.01 19.95
C GLN A 558 -40.23 11.34 18.62
N GLU A 559 -39.76 12.37 17.91
CA GLU A 559 -40.31 12.77 16.61
C GLU A 559 -40.08 11.67 15.57
N ILE A 560 -38.91 11.02 15.58
CA ILE A 560 -38.60 9.88 14.70
C ILE A 560 -39.52 8.71 15.04
N GLU A 561 -39.68 8.39 16.33
CA GLU A 561 -40.56 7.30 16.78
C GLU A 561 -42.02 7.52 16.35
N ASP A 562 -42.55 8.73 16.56
CA ASP A 562 -43.92 9.09 16.18
C ASP A 562 -44.10 9.05 14.64
N PHE A 563 -43.10 9.50 13.89
CA PHE A 563 -43.10 9.43 12.43
C PHE A 563 -43.12 7.98 11.93
N LEU A 564 -42.27 7.12 12.49
CA LEU A 564 -42.17 5.70 12.12
C LEU A 564 -43.47 4.96 12.45
N LYS A 565 -44.05 5.17 13.64
CA LYS A 565 -45.35 4.57 14.02
C LYS A 565 -46.48 5.01 13.10
N LYS A 566 -46.52 6.29 12.74
CA LYS A 566 -47.55 6.85 11.84
C LYS A 566 -47.43 6.33 10.40
N ASN A 567 -46.21 6.01 9.95
CA ASN A 567 -45.93 5.56 8.59
C ASN A 567 -45.67 4.06 8.48
N GLN A 568 -45.95 3.30 9.52
CA GLN A 568 -45.91 1.84 9.47
C GLN A 568 -46.82 1.37 8.33
N THR A 569 -46.23 0.69 7.36
CA THR A 569 -46.92 0.18 6.17
C THR A 569 -46.77 -1.33 6.14
N GLU A 570 -47.89 -2.01 5.96
CA GLU A 570 -47.85 -3.44 5.70
C GLU A 570 -47.09 -3.65 4.38
N ASN A 571 -46.07 -4.51 4.41
CA ASN A 571 -45.23 -4.87 3.26
C ASN A 571 -44.12 -3.89 2.82
N ILE A 572 -43.68 -2.94 3.67
CA ILE A 572 -42.39 -2.25 3.48
C ILE A 572 -41.48 -2.59 4.67
N ALA A 573 -40.38 -3.30 4.40
CA ALA A 573 -39.38 -3.63 5.42
C ALA A 573 -38.51 -2.41 5.76
N PHE A 574 -38.14 -2.25 7.03
CA PHE A 574 -37.35 -1.12 7.49
C PHE A 574 -36.09 -1.61 8.20
N THR A 575 -34.92 -1.16 7.73
CA THR A 575 -33.62 -1.58 8.26
C THR A 575 -32.74 -0.36 8.50
N ILE A 576 -32.02 -0.35 9.62
CA ILE A 576 -30.99 0.66 9.91
C ILE A 576 -29.62 -0.01 9.90
N PHE A 577 -28.73 0.50 9.07
CA PHE A 577 -27.30 0.23 9.05
C PHE A 577 -26.59 1.32 9.83
N LEU A 578 -26.08 0.92 11.00
CA LEU A 578 -25.38 1.76 11.95
C LEU A 578 -23.87 1.57 11.78
N PHE A 579 -23.18 2.56 11.21
CA PHE A 579 -21.72 2.55 11.00
C PHE A 579 -20.93 2.97 12.25
N ASN A 580 -21.51 2.79 13.44
CA ASN A 580 -20.93 3.21 14.71
C ASN A 580 -21.20 2.16 15.78
N ASN A 581 -20.17 1.74 16.50
CA ASN A 581 -20.27 0.68 17.51
C ASN A 581 -20.81 1.19 18.87
N SER A 582 -21.33 2.41 18.93
CA SER A 582 -21.97 2.98 20.12
C SER A 582 -23.17 2.14 20.57
N SER A 583 -23.04 1.50 21.73
CA SER A 583 -24.12 0.73 22.36
C SER A 583 -25.32 1.61 22.70
N THR A 584 -25.10 2.91 22.97
CA THR A 584 -26.15 3.90 23.21
C THR A 584 -26.98 4.13 21.95
N TYR A 585 -26.32 4.44 20.82
CA TYR A 585 -27.02 4.67 19.55
C TYR A 585 -27.73 3.40 19.08
N TYR A 586 -27.08 2.24 19.19
CA TYR A 586 -27.71 0.95 18.89
C TYR A 586 -28.98 0.74 19.72
N SER A 587 -28.92 0.96 21.03
CA SER A 587 -30.08 0.76 21.93
C SER A 587 -31.23 1.72 21.62
N GLN A 588 -30.93 3.00 21.34
CA GLN A 588 -31.91 4.01 20.98
C GLN A 588 -32.58 3.70 19.64
N LEU A 589 -31.80 3.38 18.61
CA LEU A 589 -32.30 3.05 17.28
C LEU A 589 -33.10 1.74 17.29
N LYS A 590 -32.66 0.77 18.08
CA LYS A 590 -33.41 -0.48 18.28
C LYS A 590 -34.75 -0.24 18.99
N ALA A 591 -34.79 0.65 19.98
CA ALA A 591 -36.01 0.99 20.70
C ALA A 591 -37.09 1.61 19.79
N ILE A 592 -36.70 2.42 18.80
CA ILE A 592 -37.64 3.04 17.85
C ILE A 592 -37.97 2.15 16.63
N SER A 593 -37.05 1.27 16.22
CA SER A 593 -37.21 0.40 15.05
C SER A 593 -38.01 -0.89 15.36
N THR A 594 -37.76 -1.50 16.53
CA THR A 594 -38.41 -2.78 16.91
C THR A 594 -39.95 -2.70 16.93
N PRO A 595 -40.61 -1.65 17.46
CA PRO A 595 -42.07 -1.56 17.50
C PRO A 595 -42.75 -1.58 16.12
N ILE A 596 -42.06 -1.15 15.07
CA ILE A 596 -42.58 -1.20 13.70
C ILE A 596 -42.14 -2.46 12.95
N GLY A 597 -41.47 -3.39 13.63
CA GLY A 597 -40.91 -4.61 13.05
C GLY A 597 -39.65 -4.38 12.21
N GLY A 598 -38.93 -3.28 12.46
CA GLY A 598 -37.68 -2.96 11.80
C GLY A 598 -36.46 -3.56 12.49
N GLU A 599 -35.36 -3.64 11.75
CA GLU A 599 -34.10 -4.22 12.19
C GLU A 599 -33.00 -3.16 12.28
N VAL A 600 -32.03 -3.38 13.17
CA VAL A 600 -30.85 -2.52 13.31
C VAL A 600 -29.61 -3.39 13.31
N PHE A 601 -28.71 -3.13 12.36
CA PHE A 601 -27.44 -3.82 12.20
C PHE A 601 -26.31 -2.84 12.44
N VAL A 602 -25.36 -3.22 13.29
CA VAL A 602 -24.06 -2.55 13.35
C VAL A 602 -23.24 -3.07 12.18
N VAL A 603 -22.90 -2.18 11.26
CA VAL A 603 -22.23 -2.53 10.00
C VAL A 603 -20.84 -1.94 9.93
N ASN A 604 -19.95 -2.66 9.26
CA ASN A 604 -18.59 -2.27 8.95
C ASN A 604 -18.15 -2.97 7.65
N ALA A 605 -16.89 -2.80 7.25
CA ALA A 605 -16.38 -3.35 5.99
C ALA A 605 -16.50 -4.88 5.90
N SER A 606 -16.43 -5.61 7.02
CA SER A 606 -16.38 -7.08 7.01
C SER A 606 -17.76 -7.74 6.97
N ASN A 607 -18.83 -7.04 7.39
CA ASN A 607 -20.16 -7.65 7.50
C ASN A 607 -21.25 -6.98 6.66
N ILE A 608 -21.02 -5.74 6.16
CA ILE A 608 -22.07 -4.97 5.49
C ILE A 608 -22.59 -5.68 4.24
N GLU A 609 -21.72 -6.37 3.51
CA GLU A 609 -22.07 -7.07 2.28
C GLU A 609 -22.99 -8.27 2.55
N GLU A 610 -22.61 -9.15 3.49
CA GLU A 610 -23.44 -10.30 3.89
C GLU A 610 -24.80 -9.83 4.42
N ILE A 611 -24.82 -8.82 5.29
CA ILE A 611 -26.05 -8.29 5.87
C ILE A 611 -26.93 -7.72 4.76
N LEU A 612 -26.37 -6.92 3.85
CA LEU A 612 -27.11 -6.29 2.75
C LEU A 612 -27.69 -7.33 1.79
N LEU A 613 -26.94 -8.37 1.43
CA LEU A 613 -27.44 -9.49 0.63
C LEU A 613 -28.54 -10.26 1.37
N GLY A 614 -28.38 -10.48 2.68
CA GLY A 614 -29.42 -11.07 3.52
C GLY A 614 -30.73 -10.27 3.50
N GLN A 615 -30.65 -8.93 3.53
CA GLN A 615 -31.82 -8.06 3.47
C GLN A 615 -32.58 -8.16 2.14
N LEU A 616 -31.87 -8.32 1.01
CA LEU A 616 -32.50 -8.51 -0.30
C LEU A 616 -33.05 -9.92 -0.52
N ARG A 617 -32.56 -10.93 0.23
CA ARG A 617 -33.06 -12.31 0.16
C ARG A 617 -34.26 -12.57 1.07
N ALA A 618 -34.42 -11.79 2.14
CA ALA A 618 -35.48 -11.98 3.10
C ALA A 618 -36.85 -11.67 2.49
N LYS A 619 -37.57 -12.71 2.05
CA LYS A 619 -39.00 -12.60 1.74
C LYS A 619 -39.80 -12.84 3.02
N LYS A 620 -40.60 -11.86 3.44
CA LYS A 620 -41.77 -12.12 4.29
C LYS A 620 -42.80 -12.85 3.42
N GLN A 621 -43.11 -14.10 3.78
CA GLN A 621 -44.37 -14.73 3.39
C GLN A 621 -45.47 -14.29 4.35
#